data_AF-R7GJI5-F1
#
_entry.id   AF-R7GJI5-F1
#
_cell.length_a   1.000
_cell.length_b   1.000
_cell.length_c   1.000
_cell.angle_alpha   90.00
_cell.angle_beta   90.00
_cell.angle_gamma   90.00
#
_symmetry.space_group_name_H-M   'P 1'
#
loop_
_entity.id
_entity.type
_entity.pdbx_description
1 polymer ?
#
loop_
_entity_poly.entity_id
_entity_poly.type
_entity_poly.pdbx_seq_one_letter_code
_entity_poly.pdbx_strand_id
1 'polypeptide(L)'
;MERILTDVQHAVPEMSVTLLRYFNPIGAHESGLLGEDPKGIPNNLMPYIMKVATGELPCLGVFGDDYDTPDGTGVRDYIHVVDLAKGHVLAIEKYATPGVHICNLGTGKGYSVLEIVKAFERVNGIKIPYEIKPRRAGDIATCYADPTRAKEQLGWVAEKTLEDMCRDTWNFAKKHM
;
A
#
# COMPACT_ATOMS: atom_id res chain seq x y z
N MET A 1 3.25 -0.21 -20.14
CA MET A 1 3.95 0.98 -19.61
C MET A 1 5.44 0.72 -19.46
N GLU A 2 5.87 -0.19 -18.58
CA GLU A 2 7.30 -0.41 -18.31
C GLU A 2 8.14 -0.71 -19.56
N ARG A 3 7.68 -1.65 -20.41
CA ARG A 3 8.38 -1.97 -21.68
C ARG A 3 8.55 -0.77 -22.59
N ILE A 4 7.54 0.08 -22.71
CA ILE A 4 7.60 1.31 -23.52
C ILE A 4 8.69 2.23 -22.97
N LEU A 5 8.77 2.42 -21.66
CA LEU A 5 9.79 3.27 -21.04
C LEU A 5 11.20 2.67 -21.21
N THR A 6 11.34 1.35 -21.14
CA THR A 6 12.60 0.65 -21.44
C THR A 6 13.00 0.83 -22.90
N ASP A 7 12.07 0.69 -23.84
CA ASP A 7 12.33 0.87 -25.28
C ASP A 7 12.71 2.32 -25.60
N VAL A 8 12.09 3.29 -24.93
CA VAL A 8 12.45 4.71 -25.05
C VAL A 8 13.88 4.96 -24.53
N GLN A 9 14.23 4.44 -23.37
CA GLN A 9 15.60 4.58 -22.84
C GLN A 9 16.63 3.89 -23.74
N HIS A 10 16.27 2.77 -24.37
CA HIS A 10 17.14 2.11 -25.35
C HIS A 10 17.36 2.99 -26.59
N ALA A 11 16.33 3.71 -27.06
CA ALA A 11 16.41 4.64 -28.19
C ALA A 11 17.11 5.97 -27.83
N VAL A 12 17.09 6.35 -26.55
CA VAL A 12 17.64 7.61 -26.01
C VAL A 12 18.57 7.28 -24.82
N PRO A 13 19.82 6.83 -25.08
CA PRO A 13 20.68 6.24 -24.05
C PRO A 13 21.04 7.16 -22.88
N GLU A 14 21.01 8.48 -23.08
CA GLU A 14 21.25 9.51 -22.07
C GLU A 14 20.08 9.67 -21.08
N MET A 15 18.90 9.13 -21.39
CA MET A 15 17.73 9.21 -20.53
C MET A 15 17.91 8.34 -19.28
N SER A 16 17.57 8.88 -18.12
CA SER A 16 17.32 8.08 -16.91
C SER A 16 15.84 7.75 -16.82
N VAL A 17 15.53 6.47 -16.66
CA VAL A 17 14.18 5.96 -16.44
C VAL A 17 14.16 5.24 -15.11
N THR A 18 13.29 5.68 -14.20
CA THR A 18 13.06 4.97 -12.94
C THR A 18 11.70 4.29 -12.95
N LEU A 19 11.68 2.97 -12.74
CA LEU A 19 10.49 2.14 -12.57
C LEU A 19 10.38 1.75 -11.10
N LEU A 20 9.63 2.54 -10.33
CA LEU A 20 9.28 2.21 -8.95
C LEU A 20 8.01 1.36 -8.94
N ARG A 21 8.13 0.11 -8.48
CA ARG A 21 7.01 -0.82 -8.37
C ARG A 21 6.49 -0.80 -6.93
N TYR A 22 5.29 -0.23 -6.77
CA TYR A 22 4.65 -0.12 -5.47
C TYR A 22 3.88 -1.40 -5.14
N PHE A 23 3.82 -1.71 -3.84
CA PHE A 23 2.92 -2.72 -3.32
C PHE A 23 1.61 -2.05 -2.90
N ASN A 24 1.19 -2.12 -1.64
CA ASN A 24 -0.11 -1.61 -1.21
C ASN A 24 0.04 -0.37 -0.31
N PRO A 25 0.12 0.85 -0.88
CA PRO A 25 0.21 2.05 -0.07
C PRO A 25 -1.06 2.31 0.74
N ILE A 26 -0.90 2.56 2.03
CA ILE A 26 -1.95 2.95 2.98
C ILE A 26 -1.42 4.00 3.96
N GLY A 27 -2.25 4.48 4.88
CA GLY A 27 -1.88 5.57 5.79
C GLY A 27 -2.32 6.94 5.27
N ALA A 28 -1.88 7.98 5.96
CA ALA A 28 -2.10 9.37 5.60
C ALA A 28 -0.93 10.21 6.11
N HIS A 29 -0.89 11.49 5.80
CA HIS A 29 0.07 12.38 6.45
C HIS A 29 -0.28 12.51 7.95
N GLU A 30 0.71 12.49 8.84
CA GLU A 30 0.50 12.46 10.31
C GLU A 30 -0.27 13.68 10.84
N SER A 31 -0.24 14.81 10.12
CA SER A 31 -1.07 15.97 10.43
C SER A 31 -2.57 15.69 10.32
N GLY A 32 -2.98 14.62 9.63
CA GLY A 32 -4.37 14.29 9.32
C GLY A 32 -5.05 15.26 8.35
N LEU A 33 -4.29 16.15 7.69
CA LEU A 33 -4.84 17.12 6.73
C LEU A 33 -4.85 16.61 5.28
N LEU A 34 -4.11 15.53 5.02
CA LEU A 34 -3.92 14.95 3.69
C LEU A 34 -3.93 13.43 3.79
N GLY A 35 -4.78 12.78 3.00
CA GLY A 35 -4.96 11.34 2.96
C GLY A 35 -5.74 10.91 1.71
N GLU A 36 -6.01 9.62 1.59
CA GLU A 36 -6.74 9.06 0.47
C GLU A 36 -8.25 9.33 0.60
N ASP A 37 -8.84 10.01 -0.38
CA ASP A 37 -10.28 10.31 -0.46
C ASP A 37 -10.87 9.86 -1.82
N PRO A 38 -11.14 8.56 -1.99
CA PRO A 38 -11.65 8.03 -3.25
C PRO A 38 -13.14 8.35 -3.43
N LYS A 39 -13.51 8.80 -4.62
CA LYS A 39 -14.90 9.02 -5.01
C LYS A 39 -15.62 7.68 -5.23
N GLY A 40 -16.84 7.57 -4.70
CA GLY A 40 -17.69 6.39 -4.86
C GLY A 40 -17.36 5.26 -3.89
N ILE A 41 -17.61 4.01 -4.31
CA ILE A 41 -17.28 2.81 -3.54
C ILE A 41 -15.80 2.48 -3.79
N PRO A 42 -14.95 2.44 -2.76
CA PRO A 42 -13.53 2.16 -2.94
C PRO A 42 -13.28 0.72 -3.41
N ASN A 43 -12.28 0.56 -4.27
CA ASN A 43 -11.81 -0.77 -4.69
C ASN A 43 -10.72 -1.34 -3.77
N ASN A 44 -10.07 -0.46 -2.99
CA ASN A 44 -8.94 -0.78 -2.12
C ASN A 44 -9.41 -1.03 -0.68
N LEU A 45 -8.69 -1.91 0.03
CA LEU A 45 -9.08 -2.35 1.37
C LEU A 45 -9.18 -1.20 2.38
N MET A 46 -8.14 -0.36 2.48
CA MET A 46 -8.07 0.62 3.58
C MET A 46 -9.12 1.74 3.47
N PRO A 47 -9.38 2.35 2.31
CA PRO A 47 -10.48 3.30 2.19
C PRO A 47 -11.86 2.66 2.40
N TYR A 48 -12.03 1.37 2.06
CA TYR A 48 -13.26 0.65 2.36
C TYR A 48 -13.44 0.50 3.87
N ILE A 49 -12.39 0.09 4.59
CA ILE A 49 -12.37 0.06 6.07
C ILE A 49 -12.73 1.43 6.63
N MET A 50 -12.18 2.53 6.08
CA MET A 50 -12.54 3.88 6.52
C MET A 50 -14.03 4.17 6.35
N LYS A 51 -14.63 3.86 5.20
CA LYS A 51 -16.07 4.09 4.98
C LYS A 51 -16.96 3.27 5.90
N VAL A 52 -16.51 2.08 6.29
CA VAL A 52 -17.20 1.29 7.32
C VAL A 52 -17.03 1.94 8.70
N ALA A 53 -15.83 2.39 9.02
CA ALA A 53 -15.52 3.08 10.28
C ALA A 53 -16.28 4.41 10.45
N THR A 54 -16.50 5.17 9.36
CA THR A 54 -17.28 6.41 9.35
C THR A 54 -18.78 6.19 9.29
N GLY A 55 -19.24 4.95 9.06
CA GLY A 55 -20.64 4.59 8.94
C GLY A 55 -21.26 4.87 7.56
N GLU A 56 -20.47 5.28 6.56
CA GLU A 56 -20.92 5.42 5.17
C GLU A 56 -21.29 4.06 4.53
N LEU A 57 -20.62 2.99 4.94
CA LEU A 57 -20.90 1.62 4.51
C LEU A 57 -21.20 0.72 5.71
N PRO A 58 -22.16 -0.22 5.60
CA PRO A 58 -22.59 -1.02 6.74
C PRO A 58 -21.60 -2.11 7.14
N CYS A 59 -20.83 -2.65 6.19
CA CYS A 59 -19.87 -3.73 6.42
C CYS A 59 -18.82 -3.81 5.31
N LEU A 60 -17.67 -4.39 5.64
CA LEU A 60 -16.58 -4.70 4.72
C LEU A 60 -16.79 -6.09 4.09
N GLY A 61 -16.63 -6.19 2.77
CA GLY A 61 -16.52 -7.50 2.10
C GLY A 61 -15.07 -8.03 2.12
N VAL A 62 -14.85 -9.19 2.74
CA VAL A 62 -13.56 -9.91 2.73
C VAL A 62 -13.62 -11.01 1.66
N PHE A 63 -12.90 -10.83 0.55
CA PHE A 63 -13.01 -11.70 -0.62
C PHE A 63 -12.11 -12.94 -0.52
N GLY A 64 -12.67 -14.06 -0.07
CA GLY A 64 -12.02 -15.35 0.10
C GLY A 64 -11.41 -15.56 1.49
N ASP A 65 -11.64 -16.75 2.03
CA ASP A 65 -11.17 -17.24 3.34
C ASP A 65 -10.54 -18.65 3.24
N ASP A 66 -10.23 -19.08 2.02
CA ASP A 66 -9.74 -20.42 1.68
C ASP A 66 -8.41 -20.38 0.89
N TYR A 67 -7.72 -19.23 0.85
CA TYR A 67 -6.38 -19.13 0.26
C TYR A 67 -5.36 -19.94 1.09
N ASP A 68 -4.24 -20.32 0.46
CA ASP A 68 -3.11 -20.94 1.14
C ASP A 68 -2.29 -19.88 1.92
N THR A 69 -2.91 -19.33 2.97
CA THR A 69 -2.38 -18.30 3.87
C THR A 69 -2.76 -18.61 5.31
N PRO A 70 -2.08 -18.04 6.33
CA PRO A 70 -2.28 -18.46 7.73
C PRO A 70 -3.71 -18.35 8.26
N ASP A 71 -4.52 -17.42 7.74
CA ASP A 71 -5.93 -17.24 8.12
C ASP A 71 -6.91 -17.37 6.95
N GLY A 72 -6.44 -17.90 5.82
CA GLY A 72 -7.24 -18.11 4.62
C GLY A 72 -7.53 -16.86 3.80
N THR A 73 -7.19 -15.66 4.28
CA THR A 73 -7.44 -14.40 3.55
C THR A 73 -6.20 -13.91 2.79
N GLY A 74 -6.40 -13.04 1.80
CA GLY A 74 -5.30 -12.55 0.97
C GLY A 74 -4.22 -11.79 1.76
N VAL A 75 -2.96 -12.09 1.52
CA VAL A 75 -1.79 -11.47 2.16
C VAL A 75 -1.12 -10.48 1.22
N ARG A 76 -0.89 -9.25 1.68
CA ARG A 76 -0.27 -8.16 0.89
C ARG A 76 0.78 -7.41 1.71
N ASP A 77 1.75 -6.82 1.02
CA ASP A 77 2.71 -5.89 1.62
C ASP A 77 2.14 -4.48 1.66
N TYR A 78 1.77 -4.05 2.87
CA TYR A 78 1.26 -2.72 3.12
C TYR A 78 2.39 -1.79 3.50
N ILE A 79 2.48 -0.65 2.82
CA ILE A 79 3.52 0.36 2.99
C ILE A 79 2.88 1.70 3.34
N HIS A 80 3.48 2.45 4.26
CA HIS A 80 2.98 3.76 4.60
C HIS A 80 3.20 4.75 3.46
N VAL A 81 2.18 5.52 3.09
CA VAL A 81 2.21 6.44 1.94
C VAL A 81 3.31 7.50 2.05
N VAL A 82 3.64 7.95 3.26
CA VAL A 82 4.76 8.88 3.50
C VAL A 82 6.11 8.22 3.28
N ASP A 83 6.28 6.95 3.64
CA ASP A 83 7.54 6.23 3.35
C ASP A 83 7.70 6.01 1.85
N LEU A 84 6.59 5.71 1.16
CA LEU A 84 6.56 5.65 -0.29
C LEU A 84 6.96 7.00 -0.92
N ALA A 85 6.43 8.11 -0.41
CA ALA A 85 6.77 9.45 -0.89
C ALA A 85 8.27 9.78 -0.67
N LYS A 86 8.83 9.46 0.50
CA LYS A 86 10.28 9.59 0.75
C LYS A 86 11.11 8.74 -0.23
N GLY A 87 10.62 7.55 -0.60
CA GLY A 87 11.26 6.69 -1.59
C GLY A 87 11.37 7.34 -2.96
N HIS A 88 10.39 8.15 -3.36
CA HIS A 88 10.47 8.91 -4.61
C HIS A 88 11.57 9.99 -4.58
N VAL A 89 11.70 10.71 -3.47
CA VAL A 89 12.75 11.74 -3.30
C VAL A 89 14.13 11.11 -3.43
N LEU A 90 14.37 10.00 -2.73
CA LEU A 90 15.65 9.28 -2.83
C LEU A 90 15.88 8.71 -4.23
N ALA A 91 14.85 8.22 -4.91
CA ALA A 91 14.99 7.72 -6.28
C ALA A 91 15.44 8.84 -7.24
N ILE A 92 14.90 10.05 -7.11
CA ILE A 92 15.34 11.21 -7.91
C ILE A 92 16.81 11.51 -7.66
N GLU A 93 17.25 11.50 -6.39
CA GLU A 93 18.63 11.81 -6.03
C GLU A 93 19.63 10.72 -6.47
N LYS A 94 19.25 9.44 -6.35
CA LYS A 94 20.18 8.31 -6.50
C LYS A 94 20.17 7.68 -7.89
N TYR A 95 19.06 7.78 -8.63
CA TYR A 95 18.94 7.29 -10.00
C TYR A 95 19.05 8.39 -11.06
N ALA A 96 19.71 9.51 -10.73
CA ALA A 96 19.97 10.62 -11.66
C ALA A 96 21.03 10.30 -12.76
N THR A 97 21.26 9.02 -13.06
CA THR A 97 22.22 8.56 -14.07
C THR A 97 21.50 7.85 -15.22
N PRO A 98 22.02 7.93 -16.47
CA PRO A 98 21.38 7.27 -17.62
C PRO A 98 21.20 5.77 -17.42
N GLY A 99 20.09 5.23 -17.93
CA GLY A 99 19.74 3.83 -17.77
C GLY A 99 18.33 3.60 -17.24
N VAL A 100 17.93 2.32 -17.16
CA VAL A 100 16.67 1.90 -16.54
C VAL A 100 16.93 1.37 -15.14
N HIS A 101 16.41 2.06 -14.14
CA HIS A 101 16.50 1.72 -12.73
C HIS A 101 15.19 1.14 -12.26
N ILE A 102 15.20 -0.11 -11.77
CA ILE A 102 13.98 -0.82 -11.37
C ILE A 102 14.08 -1.17 -9.90
N CYS A 103 13.10 -0.72 -9.12
CA CYS A 103 13.10 -0.91 -7.68
C CYS A 103 11.70 -1.18 -7.13
N ASN A 104 11.59 -2.18 -6.25
CA ASN A 104 10.39 -2.40 -5.46
C ASN A 104 10.39 -1.42 -4.28
N LEU A 105 9.25 -0.78 -4.01
CA LEU A 105 9.01 -0.03 -2.78
C LEU A 105 7.90 -0.72 -1.99
N GLY A 106 8.31 -1.42 -0.95
CA GLY A 106 7.48 -2.19 -0.03
C GLY A 106 8.25 -2.43 1.28
N THR A 107 7.58 -3.02 2.26
CA THR A 107 8.17 -3.31 3.58
C THR A 107 8.83 -4.68 3.64
N GLY A 108 8.49 -5.57 2.70
CA GLY A 108 8.84 -6.98 2.71
C GLY A 108 8.09 -7.81 3.75
N LYS A 109 7.07 -7.23 4.41
CA LYS A 109 6.21 -7.91 5.37
C LYS A 109 4.80 -8.01 4.81
N GLY A 110 4.31 -9.23 4.69
CA GLY A 110 2.92 -9.49 4.31
C GLY A 110 1.99 -9.46 5.52
N TYR A 111 0.83 -8.84 5.35
CA TYR A 111 -0.29 -8.91 6.30
C TYR A 111 -1.54 -9.41 5.58
N SER A 112 -2.31 -10.27 6.24
CA SER A 112 -3.61 -10.72 5.78
C SER A 112 -4.67 -9.61 5.86
N VAL A 113 -5.80 -9.78 5.17
CA VAL A 113 -6.94 -8.85 5.27
C VAL A 113 -7.41 -8.73 6.73
N LEU A 114 -7.52 -9.84 7.45
CA LEU A 114 -8.02 -9.83 8.83
C LEU A 114 -6.99 -9.27 9.81
N GLU A 115 -5.69 -9.40 9.56
CA GLU A 115 -4.65 -8.72 10.34
C GLU A 115 -4.79 -7.20 10.23
N ILE A 116 -5.03 -6.67 9.03
CA ILE A 116 -5.28 -5.23 8.82
C ILE A 116 -6.53 -4.78 9.58
N VAL A 117 -7.64 -5.52 9.45
CA VAL A 117 -8.89 -5.19 10.16
C VAL A 117 -8.65 -5.17 11.67
N LYS A 118 -8.05 -6.22 12.25
CA LYS A 118 -7.76 -6.32 13.69
C LYS A 118 -6.82 -5.22 14.16
N ALA A 119 -5.79 -4.88 13.38
CA ALA A 119 -4.88 -3.79 13.71
C ALA A 119 -5.61 -2.44 13.71
N PHE A 120 -6.44 -2.18 12.71
CA PHE A 120 -7.25 -0.96 12.64
C PHE A 120 -8.20 -0.85 13.84
N GLU A 121 -8.91 -1.93 14.18
CA GLU A 121 -9.80 -1.94 15.34
C GLU A 121 -9.06 -1.64 16.65
N ARG A 122 -7.93 -2.34 16.87
CA ARG A 122 -7.13 -2.23 18.09
C ARG A 122 -6.53 -0.83 18.27
N VAL A 123 -5.99 -0.25 17.20
CA VAL A 123 -5.31 1.04 17.25
C VAL A 123 -6.30 2.18 17.41
N ASN A 124 -7.46 2.09 16.77
CA ASN A 124 -8.43 3.19 16.71
C ASN A 124 -9.60 3.05 17.69
N GLY A 125 -9.78 1.87 18.31
CA GLY A 125 -10.88 1.61 19.23
C GLY A 125 -12.24 1.53 18.54
N ILE A 126 -12.27 1.16 17.26
CA ILE A 126 -13.48 1.14 16.41
C ILE A 126 -13.73 -0.28 15.93
N LYS A 127 -14.99 -0.69 15.89
CA LYS A 127 -15.37 -1.98 15.31
C LYS A 127 -15.64 -1.87 13.82
N ILE A 128 -15.13 -2.83 13.06
CA ILE A 128 -15.27 -2.92 11.62
C ILE A 128 -16.06 -4.20 11.31
N PRO A 129 -17.40 -4.11 11.16
CA PRO A 129 -18.18 -5.23 10.69
C PRO A 129 -17.68 -5.70 9.32
N TYR A 130 -17.52 -7.01 9.15
CA TYR A 130 -17.15 -7.59 7.87
C TYR A 130 -17.90 -8.89 7.61
N GLU A 131 -17.99 -9.27 6.35
CA GLU A 131 -18.55 -10.53 5.89
C GLU A 131 -17.59 -11.20 4.89
N ILE A 132 -17.49 -12.52 4.96
CA ILE A 132 -16.75 -13.29 3.96
C ILE A 132 -17.55 -13.34 2.66
N LYS A 133 -16.89 -13.03 1.55
CA LYS A 133 -17.41 -13.09 0.18
C LYS A 133 -16.62 -14.11 -0.63
N PRO A 134 -17.19 -14.61 -1.76
CA PRO A 134 -16.41 -15.40 -2.72
C PRO A 134 -15.14 -14.66 -3.16
N ARG A 135 -14.12 -15.42 -3.58
CA ARG A 135 -12.90 -14.83 -4.14
C ARG A 135 -13.22 -13.88 -5.30
N ARG A 136 -12.55 -12.74 -5.33
CA ARG A 136 -12.61 -11.83 -6.47
C ARG A 136 -11.66 -12.34 -7.55
N ALA A 137 -12.17 -12.46 -8.78
CA ALA A 137 -11.39 -12.95 -9.91
C ALA A 137 -10.12 -12.11 -10.12
N GLY A 138 -8.97 -12.77 -10.22
CA GLY A 138 -7.66 -12.14 -10.40
C GLY A 138 -6.89 -11.87 -9.11
N ASP A 139 -7.51 -12.01 -7.93
CA ASP A 139 -6.76 -11.91 -6.66
C ASP A 139 -5.88 -13.16 -6.47
N ILE A 140 -4.62 -12.92 -6.08
CA ILE A 140 -3.66 -13.94 -5.69
C ILE A 140 -3.63 -14.12 -4.17
N ALA A 141 -3.18 -15.28 -3.70
CA ALA A 141 -3.09 -15.57 -2.26
C ALA A 141 -2.15 -14.57 -1.56
N THR A 142 -0.90 -14.49 -2.00
CA THR A 142 0.16 -13.74 -1.31
C THR A 142 1.01 -12.94 -2.29
N CYS A 143 1.31 -11.68 -1.95
CA CYS A 143 2.24 -10.83 -2.69
C CYS A 143 2.91 -9.82 -1.76
N TYR A 144 4.24 -9.88 -1.62
CA TYR A 144 5.02 -8.93 -0.84
C TYR A 144 6.41 -8.69 -1.44
N ALA A 145 7.03 -7.57 -1.08
CA ALA A 145 8.26 -7.12 -1.71
C ALA A 145 9.49 -7.88 -1.21
N ASP A 146 10.52 -7.95 -2.05
CA ASP A 146 11.90 -7.91 -1.57
C ASP A 146 12.40 -6.46 -1.69
N PRO A 147 12.61 -5.73 -0.58
CA PRO A 147 13.06 -4.35 -0.59
C PRO A 147 14.59 -4.19 -0.58
N THR A 148 15.35 -5.29 -0.68
CA THR A 148 16.83 -5.28 -0.60
C THR A 148 17.46 -4.26 -1.55
N ARG A 149 17.01 -4.23 -2.81
CA ARG A 149 17.55 -3.29 -3.80
C ARG A 149 17.31 -1.83 -3.42
N ALA A 150 16.14 -1.50 -2.86
CA ALA A 150 15.83 -0.14 -2.42
C ALA A 150 16.77 0.29 -1.28
N LYS A 151 17.01 -0.62 -0.34
CA LYS A 151 17.95 -0.39 0.76
C LYS A 151 19.37 -0.18 0.24
N GLU A 152 19.86 -1.05 -0.64
CA GLU A 152 21.24 -1.03 -1.13
C GLU A 152 21.53 0.15 -2.07
N GLN A 153 20.62 0.45 -2.99
CA GLN A 153 20.86 1.44 -4.04
C GLN A 153 20.35 2.84 -3.69
N LEU A 154 19.23 2.93 -2.95
CA LEU A 154 18.63 4.21 -2.57
C LEU A 154 18.98 4.63 -1.13
N GLY A 155 19.40 3.68 -0.28
CA GLY A 155 19.43 3.90 1.17
C GLY A 155 18.04 3.98 1.79
N TRP A 156 17.00 3.53 1.07
CA TRP A 156 15.60 3.64 1.50
C TRP A 156 15.14 2.39 2.23
N VAL A 157 14.44 2.57 3.34
CA VAL A 157 13.75 1.52 4.10
C VAL A 157 12.43 2.09 4.60
N ALA A 158 11.34 1.30 4.56
CA ALA A 158 10.09 1.69 5.20
C ALA A 158 10.25 1.69 6.73
N GLU A 159 9.87 2.78 7.39
CA GLU A 159 10.08 3.00 8.82
C GLU A 159 8.78 2.87 9.61
N LYS A 160 7.65 3.20 8.99
CA LYS A 160 6.33 3.22 9.63
C LYS A 160 5.75 1.82 9.74
N THR A 161 5.15 1.53 10.88
CA THR A 161 4.54 0.22 11.16
C THR A 161 3.10 0.13 10.66
N LEU A 162 2.51 -1.07 10.73
CA LEU A 162 1.08 -1.26 10.45
C LEU A 162 0.21 -0.38 11.37
N GLU A 163 0.59 -0.24 12.65
CA GLU A 163 -0.10 0.63 13.59
C GLU A 163 -0.04 2.10 13.18
N ASP A 164 1.10 2.56 12.68
CA ASP A 164 1.23 3.93 12.14
C ASP A 164 0.28 4.14 10.97
N MET A 165 0.25 3.18 10.03
CA MET A 165 -0.64 3.24 8.87
C MET A 165 -2.12 3.32 9.29
N CYS A 166 -2.56 2.44 10.20
CA CYS A 166 -3.94 2.43 10.69
C CYS A 166 -4.30 3.71 11.46
N ARG A 167 -3.40 4.20 12.32
CA ARG A 167 -3.61 5.42 13.12
C ARG A 167 -3.72 6.64 12.22
N ASP A 168 -2.78 6.80 11.29
CA ASP A 168 -2.69 8.01 10.47
C ASP A 168 -3.84 8.07 9.46
N THR A 169 -4.24 6.93 8.89
CA THR A 169 -5.48 6.79 8.10
C THR A 169 -6.71 7.28 8.88
N TRP A 170 -6.91 6.82 10.12
CA TRP A 170 -8.07 7.23 10.91
C TRP A 170 -7.99 8.68 11.38
N ASN A 171 -6.79 9.18 11.69
CA ASN A 171 -6.59 10.58 12.02
C ASN A 171 -7.01 11.51 10.88
N PHE A 172 -6.72 11.14 9.63
CA PHE A 172 -7.24 11.85 8.46
C PHE A 172 -8.76 11.80 8.40
N ALA A 173 -9.37 10.60 8.42
CA ALA A 173 -10.82 10.47 8.36
C ALA A 173 -11.54 11.36 9.39
N LYS A 174 -11.16 11.30 10.67
CA LYS A 174 -11.76 12.12 11.74
C LYS A 174 -11.77 13.62 11.51
N LYS A 175 -10.79 14.16 10.77
CA LYS A 175 -10.69 15.60 10.50
C LYS A 175 -11.52 16.05 9.30
N HIS A 176 -11.99 15.09 8.51
CA HIS A 176 -12.71 15.31 7.25
C HIS A 176 -14.10 14.65 7.24
N MET A 177 -14.57 14.20 8.42
CA MET A 177 -15.95 13.78 8.68
C MET A 177 -16.87 14.99 8.87
#